data_AF-K2QZI0-F1
#
_entry.id   AF-K2QZI0-F1
#
_cell.length_a   1.000
_cell.length_b   1.000
_cell.length_c   1.000
_cell.angle_alpha   90.00
_cell.angle_beta   90.00
_cell.angle_gamma   90.00
#
_symmetry.space_group_name_H-M   'P 1'
#
loop_
_entity.id
_entity.type
_entity.pdbx_description
1 polymer ?
#
loop_
_entity_poly.entity_id
_entity_poly.type
_entity_poly.pdbx_seq_one_letter_code
_entity_poly.pdbx_strand_id
1 'polypeptide(L)'
;MWDIQHTNDIHRDDTQHMEDIHLEPIQQMEHIQTPLTSKIIKNLKIGHQIMLSGSILTGRDAALPRLVKLAQENKSPITLEGAAIMHTAVSPAGIAPTSSNKTEIESSIGPLSQAGVKMHIGKGALSGKTIELLEENNSLFVVTPPAAALLTSKMIFSEVLAFPEEGMEALHQIEVKDFPGIVAVAHGESIY
;
A
#
# COMPACT_ATOMS: atom_id res chain seq x y z
N MET A 1 21.25 54.87 8.34
CA MET A 1 22.39 54.15 7.75
C MET A 1 22.75 53.06 8.74
N TRP A 2 22.64 51.80 8.33
CA TRP A 2 23.10 50.66 9.11
C TRP A 2 24.61 50.74 9.28
N ASP A 3 25.12 50.39 10.47
CA ASP A 3 26.46 49.81 10.53
C ASP A 3 26.56 48.75 11.63
N ILE A 4 27.20 47.66 11.25
CA ILE A 4 27.30 46.37 11.94
C ILE A 4 28.65 46.36 12.66
N GLN A 5 28.69 45.73 13.83
CA GLN A 5 29.73 44.81 14.32
C GLN A 5 29.86 44.95 15.83
N HIS A 6 29.67 43.84 16.54
CA HIS A 6 30.56 43.33 17.59
C HIS A 6 30.22 41.84 17.78
N THR A 7 31.03 41.00 17.14
CA THR A 7 31.17 39.59 17.50
C THR A 7 31.87 39.52 18.85
N ASN A 8 31.33 38.77 19.81
CA ASN A 8 32.13 37.92 20.68
C ASN A 8 31.25 36.88 21.39
N ASP A 9 31.56 35.63 21.06
CA ASP A 9 31.85 34.57 22.03
C ASP A 9 30.71 33.98 22.86
N ILE A 10 30.14 32.90 22.34
CA ILE A 10 29.71 31.76 23.14
C ILE A 10 30.09 30.46 22.42
N HIS A 11 31.37 30.10 22.47
CA HIS A 11 31.74 28.69 22.42
C HIS A 11 31.21 28.01 23.69
N ARG A 12 29.98 27.49 23.64
CA ARG A 12 29.58 26.38 24.50
C ARG A 12 30.02 25.10 23.81
N ASP A 13 30.96 24.44 24.46
CA ASP A 13 31.36 23.08 24.20
C ASP A 13 30.19 22.15 24.54
N ASP A 14 29.29 21.95 23.57
CA ASP A 14 28.18 21.00 23.64
C ASP A 14 28.63 19.60 23.15
N THR A 15 29.88 19.19 23.42
CA THR A 15 30.36 17.84 23.03
C THR A 15 30.21 16.78 24.12
N GLN A 16 29.61 17.10 25.27
CA GLN A 16 29.25 16.11 26.27
C GLN A 16 27.75 15.87 26.25
N HIS A 17 27.33 14.92 25.41
CA HIS A 17 26.17 14.01 25.52
C HIS A 17 25.79 13.53 24.11
N MET A 18 26.75 12.94 23.38
CA MET A 18 26.38 11.99 22.33
C MET A 18 26.09 10.67 23.04
N GLU A 19 24.86 10.50 23.49
CA GLU A 19 24.34 9.18 23.82
C GLU A 19 24.59 8.28 22.60
N ASP A 20 25.13 7.09 22.84
CA ASP A 20 25.34 6.08 21.82
C ASP A 20 24.01 5.81 21.10
N ILE A 21 23.82 6.43 19.93
CA ILE A 21 22.65 6.16 19.08
C ILE A 21 22.84 4.73 18.56
N HIS A 22 22.25 3.78 19.27
CA HIS A 22 22.04 2.45 18.73
C HIS A 22 21.06 2.57 17.55
N LEU A 23 21.63 2.75 16.36
CA LEU A 23 20.91 2.59 15.11
C LEU A 23 20.63 1.11 14.94
N GLU A 24 19.38 0.72 15.19
CA GLU A 24 18.89 -0.59 14.76
C GLU A 24 19.19 -0.77 13.26
N PRO A 25 19.73 -1.92 12.83
CA PRO A 25 19.94 -2.18 11.42
C PRO A 25 18.62 -1.99 10.68
N ILE A 26 18.65 -1.23 9.58
CA ILE A 26 17.49 -1.08 8.70
C ILE A 26 17.06 -2.50 8.30
N GLN A 27 15.83 -2.87 8.66
CA GLN A 27 15.26 -4.15 8.32
C GLN A 27 15.39 -4.38 6.81
N GLN A 28 15.96 -5.52 6.42
CA GLN A 28 16.20 -5.84 5.02
C GLN A 28 14.89 -5.80 4.23
N MET A 29 14.86 -5.02 3.14
CA MET A 29 13.69 -4.91 2.27
C MET A 29 13.47 -6.21 1.50
N GLU A 30 12.24 -6.73 1.54
CA GLU A 30 11.84 -7.92 0.80
C GLU A 30 11.33 -7.54 -0.60
N HIS A 31 12.02 -8.04 -1.62
CA HIS A 31 11.55 -7.90 -3.01
C HIS A 31 10.57 -9.01 -3.34
N ILE A 32 9.37 -8.64 -3.77
CA ILE A 32 8.31 -9.56 -4.13
C ILE A 32 7.76 -9.26 -5.52
N GLN A 33 7.20 -10.28 -6.16
CA GLN A 33 6.63 -10.15 -7.50
C GLN A 33 5.20 -10.69 -7.54
N THR A 34 4.33 -9.98 -8.27
CA THR A 34 3.01 -10.51 -8.63
C THR A 34 3.11 -11.44 -9.86
N PRO A 35 2.24 -12.46 -9.99
CA PRO A 35 1.18 -12.84 -9.05
C PRO A 35 1.73 -13.43 -7.75
N LEU A 36 1.11 -13.02 -6.63
CA LEU A 36 1.51 -13.42 -5.28
C LEU A 36 1.08 -14.85 -5.00
N THR A 37 1.99 -15.63 -4.43
CA THR A 37 1.68 -17.01 -4.01
C THR A 37 1.38 -17.06 -2.53
N SER A 38 0.60 -18.06 -2.11
CA SER A 38 0.36 -18.31 -0.69
C SER A 38 1.64 -18.52 0.12
N LYS A 39 2.72 -19.00 -0.51
CA LYS A 39 4.05 -19.12 0.13
C LYS A 39 4.68 -17.77 0.43
N ILE A 40 4.58 -16.81 -0.49
CA ILE A 40 5.07 -15.43 -0.27
C ILE A 40 4.32 -14.83 0.92
N ILE A 41 2.98 -14.92 0.91
CA ILE A 41 2.14 -14.35 1.96
C ILE A 41 2.47 -14.92 3.34
N LYS A 42 2.70 -16.23 3.45
CA LYS A 42 3.06 -16.90 4.71
C LYS A 42 4.41 -16.50 5.31
N ASN A 43 5.29 -15.89 4.52
CA ASN A 43 6.62 -15.49 4.98
C ASN A 43 6.67 -14.02 5.41
N LEU A 44 5.71 -13.20 4.97
CA LEU A 44 5.65 -11.78 5.27
C LEU A 44 4.98 -11.56 6.63
N LYS A 45 5.64 -10.79 7.49
CA LYS A 45 5.13 -10.45 8.83
C LYS A 45 4.88 -8.96 8.94
N ILE A 46 4.10 -8.56 9.95
CA ILE A 46 3.91 -7.15 10.27
C ILE A 46 5.25 -6.42 10.43
N GLY A 47 5.31 -5.19 9.94
CA GLY A 47 6.52 -4.36 9.95
C GLY A 47 7.52 -4.65 8.82
N HIS A 48 7.40 -5.77 8.09
CA HIS A 48 8.27 -6.03 6.95
C HIS A 48 8.15 -4.93 5.90
N GLN A 49 9.29 -4.39 5.47
CA GLN A 49 9.36 -3.46 4.35
C GLN A 49 9.46 -4.27 3.05
N ILE A 50 8.62 -3.94 2.08
CA ILE A 50 8.55 -4.65 0.81
C ILE A 50 8.77 -3.73 -0.37
N MET A 51 9.31 -4.30 -1.44
CA MET A 51 9.41 -3.69 -2.76
C MET A 51 8.71 -4.60 -3.77
N LEU A 52 7.50 -4.21 -4.18
CA LEU A 52 6.66 -4.99 -5.08
C LEU A 52 6.92 -4.62 -6.55
N SER A 53 7.14 -5.61 -7.39
CA SER A 53 7.21 -5.44 -8.85
C SER A 53 6.18 -6.33 -9.56
N GLY A 54 5.66 -5.87 -10.69
CA GLY A 54 4.65 -6.58 -11.49
C GLY A 54 3.34 -5.82 -11.59
N SER A 55 2.24 -6.53 -11.85
CA SER A 55 0.89 -5.96 -11.97
C SER A 55 0.26 -5.69 -10.60
N ILE A 56 -0.37 -4.52 -10.47
CA ILE A 56 -1.24 -4.11 -9.37
C ILE A 56 -2.57 -3.64 -9.99
N LEU A 57 -3.69 -4.11 -9.46
CA LEU A 57 -5.00 -3.56 -9.77
C LEU A 57 -5.25 -2.31 -8.92
N THR A 58 -5.99 -1.33 -9.43
CA THR A 58 -6.37 -0.15 -8.65
C THR A 58 -7.87 -0.02 -8.54
N GLY A 59 -8.37 0.41 -7.39
CA GLY A 59 -9.77 0.82 -7.25
C GLY A 59 -10.01 1.54 -5.94
N ARG A 60 -11.12 2.30 -5.87
CA ARG A 60 -11.57 2.95 -4.64
C ARG A 60 -13.09 2.89 -4.51
N ASP A 61 -13.68 3.95 -3.97
CA ASP A 61 -15.10 4.13 -3.66
C ASP A 61 -16.06 3.67 -4.79
N ALA A 62 -15.80 3.99 -6.07
CA ALA A 62 -16.67 3.58 -7.18
C ALA A 62 -16.44 2.15 -7.71
N ALA A 63 -15.18 1.75 -7.94
CA ALA A 63 -14.85 0.49 -8.61
C ALA A 63 -14.91 -0.75 -7.70
N LEU A 64 -14.45 -0.66 -6.45
CA LEU A 64 -14.30 -1.84 -5.60
C LEU A 64 -15.64 -2.51 -5.25
N PRO A 65 -16.71 -1.79 -4.88
CA PRO A 65 -18.01 -2.41 -4.62
C PRO A 65 -18.57 -3.12 -5.86
N ARG A 66 -18.28 -2.60 -7.06
CA ARG A 66 -18.70 -3.23 -8.32
C ARG A 66 -17.90 -4.50 -8.62
N LEU A 67 -16.58 -4.45 -8.40
CA LEU A 67 -15.72 -5.63 -8.53
C LEU A 67 -16.14 -6.75 -7.57
N VAL A 68 -16.48 -6.42 -6.32
CA VAL A 68 -17.01 -7.38 -5.34
C VAL A 68 -18.24 -8.11 -5.88
N LYS A 69 -19.23 -7.38 -6.40
CA LYS A 69 -20.45 -7.97 -6.96
C LYS A 69 -20.12 -8.95 -8.11
N LEU A 70 -19.25 -8.55 -9.03
CA LEU A 70 -18.84 -9.41 -10.14
C LEU A 70 -18.06 -10.63 -9.68
N ALA A 71 -17.18 -10.49 -8.68
CA ALA A 71 -16.42 -11.59 -8.11
C ALA A 71 -17.34 -12.63 -7.43
N GLN A 72 -18.32 -12.18 -6.63
CA GLN A 72 -19.31 -13.04 -5.99
C GLN A 72 -20.18 -13.81 -6.99
N GLU A 73 -20.45 -13.21 -8.15
CA GLU A 73 -21.17 -13.85 -9.24
C GLU A 73 -20.30 -14.75 -10.15
N ASN A 74 -18.99 -14.87 -9.88
CA ASN A 74 -18.00 -15.52 -10.76
C ASN A 74 -17.97 -14.92 -12.19
N LYS A 75 -18.20 -13.60 -12.30
CA LYS A 75 -18.20 -12.81 -13.54
C LYS A 75 -17.15 -11.70 -13.53
N SER A 76 -16.13 -11.82 -12.69
CA SER A 76 -15.03 -10.85 -12.69
C SER A 76 -14.43 -10.78 -14.09
N PRO A 77 -14.24 -9.57 -14.66
CA PRO A 77 -13.64 -9.41 -15.98
C PRO A 77 -12.14 -9.76 -16.00
N ILE A 78 -11.55 -9.96 -14.82
CA ILE A 78 -10.13 -10.14 -14.58
C ILE A 78 -9.87 -11.27 -13.57
N THR A 79 -8.68 -11.89 -13.65
CA THR A 79 -8.23 -12.88 -12.67
C THR A 79 -7.80 -12.21 -11.38
N LEU A 80 -8.39 -12.63 -10.26
CA LEU A 80 -8.08 -12.09 -8.93
C LEU A 80 -7.10 -12.97 -8.15
N GLU A 81 -6.90 -14.23 -8.54
CA GLU A 81 -5.97 -15.16 -7.87
C GLU A 81 -4.54 -14.62 -7.88
N GLY A 82 -3.99 -14.40 -6.68
CA GLY A 82 -2.64 -13.86 -6.51
C GLY A 82 -2.52 -12.36 -6.78
N ALA A 83 -3.63 -11.65 -7.01
CA ALA A 83 -3.59 -10.23 -7.31
C ALA A 83 -3.22 -9.38 -6.09
N ALA A 84 -2.63 -8.21 -6.38
CA ALA A 84 -2.51 -7.10 -5.44
C ALA A 84 -3.47 -5.98 -5.88
N ILE A 85 -4.19 -5.38 -4.93
CA ILE A 85 -5.10 -4.24 -5.17
C ILE A 85 -4.60 -3.04 -4.39
N MET A 86 -4.35 -1.92 -5.07
CA MET A 86 -4.08 -0.63 -4.44
C MET A 86 -5.34 0.23 -4.39
N HIS A 87 -5.65 0.71 -3.19
CA HIS A 87 -6.73 1.63 -2.91
C HIS A 87 -6.35 3.04 -3.38
N THR A 88 -6.57 3.33 -4.66
CA THR A 88 -6.17 4.57 -5.31
C THR A 88 -7.04 4.88 -6.53
N ALA A 89 -6.89 6.08 -7.05
CA ALA A 89 -7.38 6.49 -8.36
C ALA A 89 -6.18 6.80 -9.25
N VAL A 90 -6.30 6.54 -10.55
CA VAL A 90 -5.24 6.82 -11.53
C VAL A 90 -5.57 8.11 -12.25
N SER A 91 -4.63 9.05 -12.25
CA SER A 91 -4.82 10.36 -12.87
C SER A 91 -3.52 10.88 -13.50
N PRO A 92 -3.58 11.90 -14.36
CA PRO A 92 -2.37 12.57 -14.87
C PRO A 92 -1.48 13.18 -13.78
N ALA A 93 -2.04 13.47 -12.59
CA ALA A 93 -1.28 13.95 -11.44
C ALA A 93 -0.53 12.82 -10.68
N GLY A 94 -0.74 11.56 -11.09
CA GLY A 94 -0.15 10.38 -10.48
C GLY A 94 -1.11 9.58 -9.61
N ILE A 95 -0.53 8.68 -8.82
CA ILE A 95 -1.23 7.77 -7.89
C ILE A 95 -0.77 7.99 -6.45
N ALA A 96 -1.72 7.91 -5.52
CA ALA A 96 -1.46 7.93 -4.08
C ALA A 96 -2.53 7.15 -3.32
N PRO A 97 -2.21 6.48 -2.21
CA PRO A 97 -3.18 5.71 -1.44
C PRO A 97 -4.28 6.61 -0.87
N THR A 98 -5.53 6.13 -0.94
CA THR A 98 -6.63 6.69 -0.17
C THR A 98 -6.86 5.90 1.13
N SER A 99 -7.62 6.49 2.05
CA SER A 99 -7.98 5.85 3.32
C SER A 99 -8.73 4.55 3.08
N SER A 100 -8.17 3.43 3.55
CA SER A 100 -8.73 2.09 3.34
C SER A 100 -9.85 1.76 4.33
N ASN A 101 -9.95 2.51 5.43
CA ASN A 101 -11.00 2.37 6.45
C ASN A 101 -12.32 3.09 6.10
N LYS A 102 -12.46 3.58 4.87
CA LYS A 102 -13.77 4.02 4.36
C LYS A 102 -14.65 2.79 4.15
N THR A 103 -15.92 2.87 4.51
CA THR A 103 -16.87 1.77 4.41
C THR A 103 -16.89 1.12 3.02
N GLU A 104 -16.87 1.91 1.95
CA GLU A 104 -16.94 1.47 0.56
C GLU A 104 -15.70 0.66 0.13
N ILE A 105 -14.56 0.92 0.77
CA ILE A 105 -13.28 0.27 0.48
C ILE A 105 -13.07 -0.91 1.43
N GLU A 106 -13.20 -0.69 2.75
CA GLU A 106 -12.93 -1.73 3.74
C GLU A 106 -13.86 -2.94 3.58
N SER A 107 -15.14 -2.69 3.27
CA SER A 107 -16.11 -3.77 3.02
C SER A 107 -15.78 -4.63 1.80
N SER A 108 -14.90 -4.16 0.90
CA SER A 108 -14.45 -4.92 -0.27
C SER A 108 -13.26 -5.86 0.03
N ILE A 109 -12.49 -5.57 1.08
CA ILE A 109 -11.22 -6.26 1.37
C ILE A 109 -11.44 -7.75 1.61
N GLY A 110 -12.37 -8.11 2.50
CA GLY A 110 -12.70 -9.51 2.80
C GLY A 110 -13.20 -10.29 1.58
N PRO A 111 -14.30 -9.85 0.92
CA PRO A 111 -14.83 -10.54 -0.26
C PRO A 111 -13.83 -10.69 -1.41
N LEU A 112 -13.00 -9.68 -1.67
CA LEU A 112 -11.98 -9.76 -2.72
C LEU A 112 -10.84 -10.70 -2.32
N SER A 113 -10.48 -10.76 -1.03
CA SER A 113 -9.50 -11.74 -0.52
C SER A 113 -10.01 -13.17 -0.68
N GLN A 114 -11.30 -13.39 -0.40
CA GLN A 114 -11.96 -14.67 -0.65
C GLN A 114 -11.98 -15.05 -2.14
N ALA A 115 -12.05 -14.06 -3.03
CA ALA A 115 -11.99 -14.25 -4.47
C ALA A 115 -10.56 -14.46 -5.02
N GLY A 116 -9.53 -14.47 -4.16
CA GLY A 116 -8.16 -14.81 -4.53
C GLY A 116 -7.15 -13.65 -4.43
N VAL A 117 -7.59 -12.42 -4.14
CA VAL A 117 -6.67 -11.29 -3.91
C VAL A 117 -5.81 -11.59 -2.70
N LYS A 118 -4.50 -11.38 -2.80
CA LYS A 118 -3.55 -11.72 -1.73
C LYS A 118 -2.98 -10.52 -1.00
N MET A 119 -3.08 -9.33 -1.58
CA MET A 119 -2.54 -8.11 -0.98
C MET A 119 -3.44 -6.93 -1.28
N HIS A 120 -3.82 -6.21 -0.23
CA HIS A 120 -4.49 -4.92 -0.32
C HIS A 120 -3.50 -3.83 0.10
N ILE A 121 -3.40 -2.75 -0.68
CA ILE A 121 -2.40 -1.70 -0.50
C ILE A 121 -3.11 -0.36 -0.30
N GLY A 122 -2.85 0.34 0.79
CA GLY A 122 -3.51 1.63 1.05
C GLY A 122 -2.92 2.41 2.20
N LYS A 123 -3.77 3.07 2.99
CA LYS A 123 -3.39 3.78 4.22
C LYS A 123 -4.49 3.71 5.28
N GLY A 124 -4.08 3.83 6.54
CA GLY A 124 -4.97 3.82 7.71
C GLY A 124 -5.04 2.44 8.37
N ALA A 125 -5.69 2.37 9.53
CA ALA A 125 -5.92 1.13 10.26
C ALA A 125 -7.20 0.44 9.79
N LEU A 126 -7.24 -0.89 9.79
CA LEU A 126 -8.42 -1.69 9.48
C LEU A 126 -9.12 -2.12 10.76
N SER A 127 -10.42 -2.45 10.68
CA SER A 127 -11.15 -3.03 11.81
C SER A 127 -10.71 -4.46 12.09
N GLY A 128 -10.90 -4.91 13.35
CA GLY A 128 -10.61 -6.29 13.75
C GLY A 128 -11.32 -7.34 12.88
N LYS A 129 -12.58 -7.08 12.50
CA LYS A 129 -13.33 -7.94 11.58
C LYS A 129 -12.63 -8.11 10.22
N THR A 130 -12.07 -7.03 9.67
CA THR A 130 -11.36 -7.09 8.38
C THR A 130 -10.03 -7.82 8.52
N ILE A 131 -9.34 -7.67 9.65
CA ILE A 131 -8.11 -8.40 9.98
C ILE A 131 -8.36 -9.91 10.03
N GLU A 132 -9.43 -10.34 10.72
CA GLU A 132 -9.85 -11.75 10.77
C GLU A 132 -10.12 -12.29 9.35
N LEU A 133 -10.86 -11.56 8.52
CA LEU A 133 -11.15 -11.96 7.14
C LEU A 133 -9.87 -12.05 6.28
N LEU A 134 -8.87 -11.19 6.50
CA LEU A 134 -7.59 -11.29 5.81
C LEU A 134 -6.81 -12.55 6.21
N GLU A 135 -6.81 -12.89 7.50
CA GLU A 135 -6.19 -14.12 8.01
C GLU A 135 -6.84 -15.37 7.42
N GLU A 136 -8.16 -15.47 7.46
CA GLU A 136 -8.94 -16.58 6.92
C GLU A 136 -8.63 -16.85 5.44
N ASN A 137 -8.37 -15.79 4.68
CA ASN A 137 -8.12 -15.86 3.23
C ASN A 137 -6.63 -15.85 2.86
N ASN A 138 -5.72 -15.97 3.84
CA ASN A 138 -4.27 -15.91 3.65
C ASN A 138 -3.85 -14.70 2.80
N SER A 139 -4.28 -13.51 3.24
CA SER A 139 -4.09 -12.23 2.56
C SER A 139 -3.54 -11.18 3.52
N LEU A 140 -2.93 -10.15 2.97
CA LEU A 140 -2.25 -9.10 3.75
C LEU A 140 -2.82 -7.72 3.46
N PHE A 141 -2.64 -6.81 4.42
CA PHE A 141 -2.76 -5.39 4.17
C PHE A 141 -1.40 -4.70 4.29
N VAL A 142 -1.07 -3.90 3.29
CA VAL A 142 0.18 -3.14 3.18
C VAL A 142 -0.17 -1.66 3.18
N VAL A 143 0.54 -0.90 4.01
CA VAL A 143 0.47 0.56 3.97
C VAL A 143 1.61 1.11 3.13
N THR A 144 1.32 2.12 2.31
CA THR A 144 2.32 2.82 1.48
C THR A 144 2.28 4.32 1.78
N PRO A 145 3.41 5.05 1.72
CA PRO A 145 3.42 6.48 2.02
C PRO A 145 2.53 7.25 1.03
N PRO A 146 1.83 8.31 1.47
CA PRO A 146 1.01 9.17 0.59
C PRO A 146 1.88 10.12 -0.27
N ALA A 147 2.96 9.60 -0.85
CA ALA A 147 3.94 10.35 -1.63
C ALA A 147 3.70 10.14 -3.14
N ALA A 148 2.79 10.91 -3.72
CA ALA A 148 2.33 10.71 -5.10
C ALA A 148 3.47 10.67 -6.14
N ALA A 149 4.42 11.59 -6.05
CA ALA A 149 5.57 11.64 -6.96
C ALA A 149 6.43 10.37 -6.88
N LEU A 150 6.68 9.86 -5.66
CA LEU A 150 7.44 8.63 -5.45
C LEU A 150 6.70 7.45 -6.06
N LEU A 151 5.43 7.24 -5.72
CA LEU A 151 4.66 6.09 -6.19
C LEU A 151 4.45 6.11 -7.71
N THR A 152 4.20 7.30 -8.26
CA THR A 152 4.06 7.48 -9.71
C THR A 152 5.37 7.21 -10.44
N SER A 153 6.53 7.57 -9.87
CA SER A 153 7.85 7.24 -10.45
C SER A 153 8.13 5.73 -10.51
N LYS A 154 7.36 4.91 -9.77
CA LYS A 154 7.46 3.45 -9.79
C LYS A 154 6.50 2.80 -10.79
N MET A 155 5.53 3.55 -11.31
CA MET A 155 4.57 3.07 -12.30
C MET A 155 5.17 3.15 -13.71
N ILE A 156 5.16 2.03 -14.43
CA ILE A 156 5.71 1.90 -15.78
C ILE A 156 4.60 1.97 -16.83
N PHE A 157 3.44 1.41 -16.52
CA PHE A 157 2.31 1.32 -17.43
C PHE A 157 0.98 1.39 -16.66
N SER A 158 -0.08 1.84 -17.32
CA SER A 158 -1.44 1.83 -16.79
C SER A 158 -2.46 1.64 -17.91
N GLU A 159 -3.46 0.79 -17.69
CA GLU A 159 -4.61 0.61 -18.58
C GLU A 159 -5.91 0.50 -17.78
N VAL A 160 -7.03 0.92 -18.39
CA VAL A 160 -8.37 0.72 -17.83
C VAL A 160 -8.85 -0.68 -18.19
N LEU A 161 -9.17 -1.49 -17.19
CA LEU A 161 -9.69 -2.85 -17.37
C LEU A 161 -11.22 -2.93 -17.30
N ALA A 162 -11.83 -2.12 -16.44
CA ALA A 162 -13.29 -2.08 -16.31
C ALA A 162 -13.77 -0.72 -15.78
N PHE A 163 -15.05 -0.47 -16.00
CA PHE A 163 -15.76 0.71 -15.51
C PHE A 163 -15.19 2.04 -16.05
N PRO A 164 -14.91 2.16 -17.36
CA PRO A 164 -14.32 3.39 -17.93
C PRO A 164 -15.16 4.65 -17.69
N GLU A 165 -16.46 4.51 -17.48
CA GLU A 165 -17.38 5.59 -17.13
C GLU A 165 -17.06 6.26 -15.78
N GLU A 166 -16.31 5.59 -14.89
CA GLU A 166 -15.91 6.12 -13.58
C GLU A 166 -14.64 7.00 -13.65
N GLY A 167 -14.10 7.21 -14.84
CA GLY A 167 -12.94 8.08 -15.07
C GLY A 167 -11.72 7.68 -14.25
N MET A 168 -11.22 8.58 -13.39
CA MET A 168 -10.06 8.29 -12.54
C MET A 168 -10.28 7.14 -11.54
N GLU A 169 -11.55 6.82 -11.23
CA GLU A 169 -11.92 5.74 -10.33
C GLU A 169 -12.19 4.42 -11.02
N ALA A 170 -12.03 4.35 -12.34
CA ALA A 170 -12.14 3.11 -13.08
C ALA A 170 -11.19 2.04 -12.52
N LEU A 171 -11.52 0.77 -12.76
CA LEU A 171 -10.63 -0.32 -12.41
C LEU A 171 -9.45 -0.31 -13.39
N HIS A 172 -8.27 0.05 -12.92
CA HIS A 172 -7.06 0.01 -13.74
C HIS A 172 -6.20 -1.20 -13.37
N GLN A 173 -5.38 -1.64 -14.32
CA GLN A 173 -4.16 -2.38 -14.05
C GLN A 173 -2.98 -1.45 -14.27
N ILE A 174 -2.08 -1.41 -13.30
CA ILE A 174 -0.80 -0.71 -13.40
C ILE A 174 0.33 -1.72 -13.33
N GLU A 175 1.38 -1.51 -14.12
CA GLU A 175 2.64 -2.23 -13.94
C GLU A 175 3.58 -1.35 -13.14
N VAL A 176 4.19 -1.92 -12.11
CA VAL A 176 5.12 -1.21 -11.23
C VAL A 176 6.45 -1.94 -11.11
N LYS A 177 7.48 -1.17 -10.79
CA LYS A 177 8.79 -1.69 -10.38
C LYS A 177 9.18 -1.08 -9.05
N ASP A 178 9.58 -1.94 -8.12
CA ASP A 178 10.10 -1.53 -6.81
C ASP A 178 9.14 -0.61 -6.05
N PHE A 179 7.84 -0.96 -6.07
CA PHE A 179 6.77 -0.23 -5.42
C PHE A 179 6.84 -0.42 -3.89
N PRO A 180 7.05 0.64 -3.11
CA PRO A 180 7.35 0.51 -1.68
C PRO A 180 6.08 0.30 -0.85
N GLY A 181 6.21 -0.52 0.20
CA GLY A 181 5.17 -0.68 1.22
C GLY A 181 5.70 -1.27 2.52
N ILE A 182 4.87 -1.18 3.57
CA ILE A 182 5.10 -1.81 4.87
C ILE A 182 3.92 -2.72 5.15
N VAL A 183 4.18 -3.98 5.50
CA VAL A 183 3.13 -4.93 5.89
C VAL A 183 2.51 -4.45 7.20
N ALA A 184 1.25 -4.03 7.16
CA ALA A 184 0.53 -3.49 8.29
C ALA A 184 -0.37 -4.53 8.96
N VAL A 185 -0.90 -5.48 8.19
CA VAL A 185 -1.67 -6.61 8.71
C VAL A 185 -1.16 -7.90 8.08
N ALA A 186 -0.84 -8.88 8.92
CA ALA A 186 -0.44 -10.22 8.53
C ALA A 186 -0.84 -11.23 9.60
N HIS A 187 -1.33 -12.40 9.20
CA HIS A 187 -1.58 -13.52 10.12
C HIS A 187 -2.41 -13.18 11.36
N GLY A 188 -3.46 -12.36 11.18
CA GLY A 188 -4.34 -11.92 12.28
C GLY A 188 -3.75 -10.80 13.15
N GLU A 189 -2.51 -10.36 12.89
CA GLU A 189 -1.83 -9.31 13.64
C GLU A 189 -1.82 -7.98 12.88
N SER A 190 -1.76 -6.87 13.61
CA SER A 190 -1.75 -5.49 13.09
C SER A 190 -0.60 -4.68 13.71
N ILE A 191 0.00 -3.76 12.94
CA ILE A 191 0.95 -2.75 13.46
C ILE A 191 0.28 -1.63 14.25
N TYR A 192 -1.03 -1.44 14.04
CA TYR A 192 -1.89 -0.47 14.73
C TYR A 192 -2.55 -1.08 15.95
#